data_AF-A0A9D6IH02-F1
#
_entry.id   AF-A0A9D6IH02-F1
#
_cell.length_a   1.000
_cell.length_b   1.000
_cell.length_c   1.000
_cell.angle_alpha   90.00
_cell.angle_beta   90.00
_cell.angle_gamma   90.00
#
_symmetry.space_group_name_H-M   'P 1'
#
loop_
_entity.id
_entity.type
_entity.pdbx_description
1 polymer ?
#
loop_
_entity_poly.entity_id
_entity_poly.type
_entity_poly.pdbx_seq_one_letter_code
_entity_poly.pdbx_strand_id
1 'polypeptide(L)'
;MIECPYCYRVFRQPPEKLGARCPKCKMPLYEDPAKRKKNPEKDYGPCVQHPEAQSVARCSRCDTPMCQTCRTRWHEEPVCPRCVDESIADDEPSPREAQLQTKHAWTGVILAFTGWMLLLLTLAPLSMFNPGPVKPIILFSTYFLALGSFLPAIFGLGYAASAIRLRGDHGKLATIGLASAGSQLGLALGIFVLNVWHN
;
A
#
# COMPACT_ATOMS: atom_id res chain seq x y z
N MET A 1 -13.22 25.32 -17.33
CA MET A 1 -12.70 23.94 -17.31
C MET A 1 -11.58 23.91 -16.28
N ILE A 2 -11.59 22.97 -15.33
CA ILE A 2 -10.61 22.93 -14.24
C ILE A 2 -9.84 21.62 -14.36
N GLU A 3 -8.52 21.69 -14.31
CA GLU A 3 -7.64 20.53 -14.26
C GLU A 3 -7.12 20.35 -12.83
N CYS A 4 -7.17 19.12 -12.30
CA CYS A 4 -6.55 18.86 -11.00
C CYS A 4 -5.03 18.83 -11.15
N PRO A 5 -4.27 19.68 -10.44
CA PRO A 5 -2.82 19.77 -10.58
C PRO A 5 -2.09 18.49 -10.13
N TYR A 6 -2.77 17.62 -9.37
CA TYR A 6 -2.18 16.41 -8.81
C TYR A 6 -2.44 15.14 -9.60
N CYS A 7 -3.57 15.05 -10.31
CA CYS A 7 -3.93 13.85 -11.05
C CYS A 7 -4.25 14.10 -12.53
N TYR A 8 -4.06 15.35 -12.97
CA TYR A 8 -4.25 15.85 -14.34
C TYR A 8 -5.62 15.50 -14.94
N ARG A 9 -6.61 15.25 -14.07
CA ARG A 9 -7.97 14.97 -14.51
C ARG A 9 -8.66 16.29 -14.79
N VAL A 10 -9.13 16.43 -16.02
CA VAL A 10 -9.91 17.57 -16.47
C VAL A 10 -11.38 17.39 -16.09
N PHE A 11 -11.93 18.36 -15.36
CA PHE A 11 -13.33 18.41 -14.98
C PHE A 11 -14.10 19.43 -15.84
N ARG A 12 -15.19 18.95 -16.45
CA ARG A 12 -16.13 19.76 -17.23
C ARG A 12 -17.26 20.36 -16.40
N GLN A 13 -17.42 19.92 -15.16
CA GLN A 13 -18.44 20.46 -14.24
C GLN A 13 -18.00 21.82 -13.68
N PRO A 14 -18.95 22.71 -13.32
CA PRO A 14 -18.63 23.97 -12.67
C PRO A 14 -18.01 23.74 -11.27
N PRO A 15 -17.07 24.59 -10.82
CA PRO A 15 -16.33 24.44 -9.56
C PRO A 15 -17.24 24.26 -8.34
N GLU A 16 -18.40 24.92 -8.32
CA GLU A 16 -19.38 24.84 -7.22
C GLU A 16 -19.86 23.41 -6.96
N LYS A 17 -19.92 22.56 -7.99
CA LYS A 17 -20.37 21.16 -7.89
C LYS A 17 -19.25 20.18 -7.59
N LEU A 18 -18.00 20.52 -7.91
CA LEU A 18 -16.83 19.66 -7.73
C LEU A 18 -16.39 19.56 -6.26
N GLY A 19 -16.81 20.51 -5.42
CA GLY A 19 -16.38 20.60 -4.03
C GLY A 19 -14.91 20.97 -3.90
N ALA A 20 -14.44 21.13 -2.65
CA ALA A 20 -13.08 21.59 -2.37
C ALA A 20 -11.98 20.55 -2.70
N ARG A 21 -12.35 19.28 -2.94
CA ARG A 21 -11.41 18.16 -3.14
C ARG A 21 -11.73 17.42 -4.43
N CYS A 22 -10.68 17.03 -5.15
CA CYS A 22 -10.80 16.20 -6.34
C CYS A 22 -11.52 14.87 -6.02
N PRO A 23 -12.58 14.49 -6.75
CA PRO A 23 -13.31 13.25 -6.46
C PRO A 23 -12.44 11.99 -6.64
N LYS A 24 -11.40 12.06 -7.51
CA LYS A 24 -10.46 10.96 -7.77
C LYS A 24 -9.34 10.86 -6.72
N CYS A 25 -8.42 11.82 -6.67
CA CYS A 25 -7.27 11.79 -5.75
C CYS A 25 -7.55 12.33 -4.34
N LYS A 26 -8.72 12.95 -4.09
CA LYS A 26 -9.10 13.59 -2.82
C LYS A 26 -8.21 14.76 -2.38
N MET A 27 -7.25 15.17 -3.20
CA MET A 27 -6.44 16.37 -2.97
C MET A 27 -7.24 17.65 -3.23
N PRO A 28 -6.93 18.77 -2.57
CA PRO A 28 -7.69 20.00 -2.72
C PRO A 28 -7.62 20.55 -4.15
N LEU A 29 -8.79 20.77 -4.75
CA LEU A 29 -8.96 21.42 -6.07
C LEU A 29 -9.01 22.94 -5.91
N TYR A 30 -9.71 23.39 -4.87
CA TYR A 30 -9.95 24.79 -4.55
C TYR A 30 -10.27 24.87 -3.05
N GLU A 31 -9.52 25.67 -2.29
CA GLU A 31 -9.94 26.01 -0.93
C GLU A 31 -10.97 27.13 -1.02
N ASP A 32 -12.23 26.82 -0.73
CA ASP A 32 -13.27 27.83 -0.55
C ASP A 32 -12.82 28.81 0.55
N PRO A 33 -12.58 30.10 0.22
CA PRO A 33 -12.09 31.07 1.19
C PRO A 33 -13.05 31.23 2.37
N ALA A 34 -14.36 30.98 2.19
CA ALA A 34 -15.35 31.04 3.26
C ALA A 34 -15.25 29.87 4.25
N LYS A 35 -14.70 28.73 3.83
CA LYS A 35 -14.51 27.52 4.67
C LYS A 35 -13.11 27.39 5.24
N ARG A 36 -12.21 28.34 4.98
CA ARG A 36 -11.02 28.48 5.81
C ARG A 36 -11.49 28.75 7.23
N LYS A 37 -11.45 27.72 8.08
CA LYS A 37 -11.45 27.93 9.54
C LYS A 37 -10.43 29.04 9.77
N LYS A 38 -10.91 30.20 10.22
CA LYS A 38 -10.04 31.24 10.76
C LYS A 38 -9.27 30.53 11.88
N ASN A 39 -8.06 30.10 11.58
CA ASN A 39 -7.16 29.69 12.63
C ASN A 39 -7.04 30.93 13.52
N PRO A 40 -7.15 30.79 14.86
CA PRO A 40 -6.87 31.90 15.74
C PRO A 40 -5.53 32.49 15.30
N GLU A 41 -5.48 33.80 15.10
CA GLU A 41 -4.31 34.55 14.65
C GLU A 41 -3.16 34.28 15.62
N LYS A 42 -2.40 33.22 15.34
CA LYS A 42 -1.13 32.96 15.97
C LYS A 42 -0.12 33.63 15.09
N ASP A 43 0.39 34.76 15.55
CA ASP A 43 1.48 35.43 14.90
C ASP A 43 2.76 34.62 15.10
N TYR A 44 3.26 34.02 14.03
CA TYR A 44 4.52 33.27 14.06
C TYR A 44 5.71 34.11 13.54
N GLY A 45 5.51 35.42 13.34
CA GLY A 45 6.50 36.35 12.79
C GLY A 45 6.35 36.61 11.29
N PRO A 46 7.33 37.26 10.64
CA PRO A 46 7.32 37.47 9.19
C PRO A 46 7.59 36.17 8.44
N CYS A 47 7.07 36.05 7.21
CA CYS A 47 7.37 34.90 6.36
C CYS A 47 8.81 34.92 5.86
N VAL A 48 9.47 33.75 5.84
CA VAL A 48 10.86 33.61 5.38
C VAL A 48 11.03 34.03 3.91
N GLN A 49 10.08 33.70 3.03
CA GLN A 49 10.14 34.07 1.61
C GLN A 49 9.61 35.48 1.34
N HIS A 50 8.73 35.99 2.19
CA HIS A 50 8.09 37.29 2.03
C HIS A 50 8.13 38.04 3.37
N PRO A 51 9.22 38.76 3.68
CA PRO A 51 9.39 39.42 4.97
C PRO A 51 8.29 40.44 5.30
N GLU A 52 7.69 41.04 4.26
CA GLU A 52 6.60 42.01 4.38
C GLU A 52 5.24 41.37 4.73
N ALA A 53 5.10 40.05 4.57
CA ALA A 53 3.86 39.34 4.83
C ALA A 53 3.89 38.62 6.18
N GLN A 54 2.83 38.81 6.98
CA GLN A 54 2.65 38.12 8.25
C GLN A 54 2.45 36.61 8.02
N SER A 55 3.10 35.78 8.83
CA SER A 55 2.96 34.33 8.74
C SER A 55 1.66 33.86 9.39
N VAL A 56 1.02 32.87 8.77
CA VAL A 56 -0.24 32.28 9.23
C VAL A 56 -0.07 30.84 9.73
N ALA A 57 1.08 30.23 9.44
CA ALA A 57 1.41 28.86 9.83
C ALA A 57 2.94 28.66 9.90
N ARG A 58 3.37 27.64 10.65
CA ARG A 58 4.73 27.09 10.57
C ARG A 58 4.74 25.82 9.74
N CYS A 59 5.84 25.54 9.06
CA CYS A 59 6.04 24.29 8.34
C CYS A 59 6.13 23.14 9.34
N SER A 60 5.38 22.04 9.15
CA SER A 60 5.41 20.88 10.07
C SER A 60 6.77 20.15 10.10
N ARG A 61 7.64 20.38 9.12
CA ARG A 61 8.93 19.69 8.98
C ARG A 61 10.13 20.49 9.47
N CYS A 62 10.22 21.77 9.10
CA CYS A 62 11.36 22.63 9.41
C CYS A 62 11.00 23.84 10.29
N ASP A 63 9.76 23.93 10.76
CA ASP A 63 9.23 24.99 11.63
C ASP A 63 9.31 26.43 11.09
N THR A 64 9.69 26.62 9.82
CA THR A 64 9.80 27.95 9.22
C THR A 64 8.44 28.65 9.12
N PRO A 65 8.31 29.95 9.47
CA PRO A 65 7.08 30.71 9.33
C PRO A 65 6.73 30.99 7.87
N MET A 66 5.46 30.76 7.51
CA MET A 66 4.94 30.87 6.15
C MET A 66 3.73 31.79 6.09
N CYS A 67 3.72 32.71 5.13
CA CYS A 67 2.54 33.52 4.82
C CYS A 67 1.46 32.66 4.15
N GLN A 68 0.28 33.26 3.99
CA GLN A 68 -0.87 32.58 3.42
C GLN A 68 -0.66 32.10 1.97
N THR A 69 0.24 32.77 1.22
CA THR A 69 0.59 32.44 -0.16
C THR A 69 1.61 31.29 -0.23
N CYS A 70 2.62 31.29 0.64
CA CYS A 70 3.65 30.24 0.70
C CYS A 70 3.14 28.94 1.33
N ARG A 71 2.05 28.98 2.10
CA ARG A 71 1.49 27.83 2.78
C ARG A 71 0.96 26.82 1.75
N THR A 72 1.74 25.79 1.49
CA THR A 72 1.28 24.59 0.77
C THR A 72 0.74 23.55 1.76
N ARG A 73 -0.21 22.71 1.31
CA ARG A 73 -0.67 21.57 2.10
C ARG A 73 -0.14 20.28 1.50
N TRP A 74 0.68 19.57 2.26
CA TRP A 74 1.16 18.24 1.92
C TRP A 74 0.58 17.25 2.91
N HIS A 75 -0.15 16.25 2.43
CA HIS A 75 -0.83 15.27 3.29
C HIS A 75 -1.66 15.86 4.45
N GLU A 76 -2.37 16.96 4.16
CA GLU A 76 -3.18 17.72 5.13
C GLU A 76 -2.40 18.55 6.15
N GLU A 77 -1.07 18.49 6.13
CA GLU A 77 -0.18 19.30 6.96
C GLU A 77 0.30 20.57 6.22
N PRO A 78 0.49 21.70 6.91
CA PRO A 78 1.10 22.88 6.32
C PRO A 78 2.61 22.66 6.16
N VAL A 79 3.10 22.63 4.92
CA VAL A 79 4.51 22.43 4.59
C VAL A 79 4.99 23.59 3.72
N CYS A 80 6.28 23.94 3.81
CA CYS A 80 6.87 24.99 2.97
C CYS A 80 7.22 24.46 1.57
N PRO A 81 7.29 25.33 0.54
CA PRO A 81 7.57 24.91 -0.82
C PRO A 81 8.88 24.11 -0.94
N ARG A 82 9.92 24.56 -0.23
CA ARG A 82 11.21 23.86 -0.20
C ARG A 82 11.10 22.43 0.32
N CYS A 83 10.41 22.21 1.44
CA CYS A 83 10.23 20.86 1.97
C CYS A 83 9.31 20.01 1.08
N VAL A 84 8.37 20.62 0.35
CA VAL A 84 7.58 19.91 -0.66
C VAL A 84 8.47 19.49 -1.83
N ASP A 85 9.34 20.37 -2.32
CA ASP A 85 10.29 20.05 -3.41
C ASP A 85 11.26 18.95 -2.97
N GLU A 86 11.77 19.01 -1.73
CA GLU A 86 12.57 17.95 -1.12
C GLU A 86 11.76 16.63 -1.02
N SER A 87 10.49 16.67 -0.60
CA SER A 87 9.62 15.48 -0.56
C SER A 87 9.38 14.85 -1.93
N ILE A 88 9.23 15.69 -2.96
CA ILE A 88 9.04 15.27 -4.35
C ILE A 88 10.35 14.69 -4.90
N ALA A 89 11.49 15.31 -4.58
CA ALA A 89 12.81 14.84 -4.98
C ALA A 89 13.17 13.50 -4.31
N ASP A 90 12.82 13.34 -3.04
CA ASP A 90 12.96 12.08 -2.27
C ASP A 90 11.89 11.05 -2.63
N ASP A 91 10.94 11.44 -3.49
CA ASP A 91 9.88 10.59 -4.02
C ASP A 91 9.03 9.93 -2.91
N GLU A 92 8.79 10.71 -1.85
CA GLU A 92 8.20 10.30 -0.58
C GLU A 92 6.81 9.70 -0.81
N PRO A 93 6.55 8.47 -0.30
CA PRO A 93 5.28 7.81 -0.52
C PRO A 93 4.14 8.59 0.12
N SER A 94 3.02 8.71 -0.58
CA SER A 94 1.83 9.25 0.07
C SER A 94 1.41 8.34 1.23
N PRO A 95 0.84 8.87 2.33
CA PRO A 95 0.45 8.06 3.50
C PRO A 95 -0.58 7.00 3.11
N ARG A 96 -1.37 7.27 2.06
CA ARG A 96 -2.30 6.29 1.50
C ARG A 96 -1.57 5.15 0.78
N GLU A 97 -0.53 5.44 0.01
CA GLU A 97 0.31 4.42 -0.61
C GLU A 97 1.07 3.60 0.42
N ALA A 98 1.66 4.25 1.43
CA ALA A 98 2.34 3.56 2.54
C ALA A 98 1.37 2.63 3.31
N GLN A 99 0.13 3.08 3.58
CA GLN A 99 -0.91 2.25 4.18
C GLN A 99 -1.33 1.08 3.28
N LEU A 100 -1.46 1.31 1.97
CA LEU A 100 -1.79 0.26 1.00
C LEU A 100 -0.66 -0.77 0.90
N GLN A 101 0.60 -0.32 0.85
CA GLN A 101 1.78 -1.19 0.86
C GLN A 101 1.78 -2.08 2.10
N THR A 102 1.56 -1.48 3.28
CA THR A 102 1.51 -2.22 4.55
C THR A 102 0.41 -3.28 4.54
N LYS A 103 -0.80 -2.93 4.06
CA LYS A 103 -1.91 -3.88 3.93
C LYS A 103 -1.59 -5.01 2.97
N HIS A 104 -1.03 -4.71 1.80
CA HIS A 104 -0.67 -5.74 0.81
C HIS A 104 0.46 -6.65 1.29
N ALA A 105 1.47 -6.10 1.97
CA ALA A 105 2.56 -6.89 2.55
C ALA A 105 2.02 -7.89 3.60
N TRP A 106 1.18 -7.43 4.53
CA TRP A 106 0.57 -8.29 5.54
C TRP A 106 -0.35 -9.35 4.95
N THR A 107 -1.22 -8.97 4.01
CA THR A 107 -2.10 -9.94 3.32
C THR A 107 -1.26 -11.00 2.58
N GLY A 108 -0.16 -10.60 1.94
CA GLY A 108 0.76 -11.51 1.28
C GLY A 108 1.36 -12.55 2.24
N VAL A 109 1.85 -12.10 3.41
CA VAL A 109 2.42 -13.00 4.45
C VAL A 109 1.36 -13.95 5.02
N ILE A 110 0.18 -13.45 5.37
CA ILE A 110 -0.92 -14.27 5.92
C ILE A 110 -1.34 -15.35 4.92
N LEU A 111 -1.48 -14.98 3.64
CA LEU A 111 -1.82 -15.94 2.58
C LEU A 111 -0.71 -16.97 2.36
N ALA A 112 0.56 -16.55 2.32
CA ALA A 112 1.69 -17.46 2.21
C ALA A 112 1.73 -18.47 3.37
N PHE A 113 1.54 -18.00 4.60
CA PHE A 113 1.48 -18.86 5.78
C PHE A 113 0.30 -19.83 5.73
N THR A 114 -0.87 -19.36 5.30
CA THR A 114 -2.07 -20.20 5.12
C THR A 114 -1.84 -21.29 4.08
N GLY A 115 -1.17 -20.96 2.96
CA GLY A 115 -0.77 -21.92 1.94
C GLY A 115 0.16 -23.00 2.49
N TRP A 116 1.17 -22.61 3.27
CA TRP A 116 2.06 -23.55 3.96
C TRP A 116 1.31 -24.46 4.95
N MET A 117 0.41 -23.91 5.76
CA MET A 117 -0.37 -24.71 6.71
C MET A 117 -1.25 -25.74 5.99
N LEU A 118 -1.89 -25.37 4.89
CA LEU A 118 -2.68 -26.29 4.07
C LEU A 118 -1.81 -27.38 3.42
N LEU A 119 -0.62 -27.02 2.92
CA LEU A 119 0.32 -27.97 2.33
C LEU A 119 0.87 -28.94 3.40
N LEU A 120 1.23 -28.47 4.59
CA LEU A 120 1.70 -29.35 5.66
C LEU A 120 0.58 -30.28 6.15
N LEU A 121 -0.66 -29.79 6.20
CA LEU A 121 -1.82 -30.60 6.54
C LEU A 121 -2.08 -31.71 5.52
N THR A 122 -1.70 -31.54 4.24
CA THR A 122 -1.82 -32.60 3.23
C THR A 122 -0.67 -33.60 3.29
N LEU A 123 0.52 -33.17 3.70
CA LEU A 123 1.69 -34.04 3.85
C LEU A 123 1.63 -34.90 5.13
N ALA A 124 1.02 -34.40 6.20
CA ALA A 124 0.96 -35.11 7.48
C ALA A 124 0.31 -36.53 7.37
N PRO A 125 -0.86 -36.72 6.73
CA PRO A 125 -1.43 -38.04 6.53
C PRO A 125 -0.50 -38.96 5.74
N LEU A 126 0.12 -38.46 4.66
CA LEU A 126 1.03 -39.25 3.82
C LEU A 126 2.24 -39.79 4.61
N SER A 127 2.71 -39.05 5.62
CA SER A 127 3.83 -39.48 6.47
C SER A 127 3.44 -40.52 7.54
N MET A 128 2.17 -40.55 7.94
CA MET A 128 1.69 -41.41 9.04
C MET A 128 1.12 -42.75 8.57
N PHE A 129 0.83 -42.91 7.28
CA PHE A 129 0.29 -44.16 6.77
C PHE A 129 1.39 -45.21 6.55
N ASN A 130 1.32 -46.28 7.34
CA ASN A 130 1.96 -47.57 7.06
C ASN A 130 1.49 -48.12 5.69
N PRO A 131 2.23 -49.06 5.06
CA PRO A 131 2.01 -49.56 3.69
C PRO A 131 0.69 -50.34 3.42
N GLY A 132 -0.35 -50.13 4.23
CA GLY A 132 -1.67 -50.70 4.02
C GLY A 132 -2.50 -49.93 2.98
N PRO A 133 -3.63 -50.52 2.53
CA PRO A 133 -4.53 -49.90 1.58
C PRO A 133 -5.15 -48.61 2.15
N VAL A 134 -4.85 -47.48 1.50
CA VAL A 134 -5.41 -46.16 1.87
C VAL A 134 -6.84 -46.06 1.35
N LYS A 135 -7.77 -45.59 2.21
CA LYS A 135 -9.17 -45.39 1.79
C LYS A 135 -9.24 -44.31 0.69
N PRO A 136 -10.02 -44.50 -0.39
CA PRO A 136 -10.08 -43.56 -1.51
C PRO A 136 -10.55 -42.15 -1.11
N ILE A 137 -11.39 -42.05 -0.08
CA ILE A 137 -11.85 -40.77 0.48
C ILE A 137 -10.67 -39.93 0.99
N ILE A 138 -9.68 -40.54 1.63
CA ILE A 138 -8.51 -39.85 2.17
C ILE A 138 -7.63 -39.36 1.01
N LEU A 139 -7.45 -40.18 -0.03
CA LEU A 139 -6.68 -39.80 -1.20
C LEU A 139 -7.33 -38.62 -1.93
N PHE A 140 -8.64 -38.66 -2.13
CA PHE A 140 -9.39 -37.57 -2.74
C PHE A 140 -9.33 -36.27 -1.93
N SER A 141 -9.53 -36.33 -0.60
CA SER A 141 -9.46 -35.14 0.25
C SER A 141 -8.06 -34.54 0.31
N THR A 142 -7.02 -35.38 0.36
CA THR A 142 -5.62 -34.94 0.35
C THR A 142 -5.28 -34.24 -0.96
N TYR A 143 -5.72 -34.80 -2.10
CA TYR A 143 -5.53 -34.18 -3.41
C TYR A 143 -6.24 -32.82 -3.52
N PHE A 144 -7.49 -32.74 -3.07
CA PHE A 144 -8.26 -31.50 -3.12
C PHE A 144 -7.65 -30.41 -2.23
N LEU A 145 -7.21 -30.76 -1.01
CA LEU A 145 -6.53 -29.84 -0.10
C LEU A 145 -5.16 -29.39 -0.67
N ALA A 146 -4.43 -30.30 -1.32
CA ALA A 146 -3.15 -29.99 -1.94
C ALA A 146 -3.33 -28.99 -3.08
N LEU A 147 -4.30 -29.20 -3.98
CA LEU A 147 -4.66 -28.23 -5.01
C LEU A 147 -5.17 -26.90 -4.42
N GLY A 148 -5.98 -26.97 -3.37
CA GLY A 148 -6.48 -25.80 -2.65
C GLY A 148 -5.37 -24.93 -2.07
N SER A 149 -4.24 -25.51 -1.68
CA SER A 149 -3.08 -24.78 -1.15
C SER A 149 -2.40 -23.86 -2.17
N PHE A 150 -2.58 -24.08 -3.47
CA PHE A 150 -2.03 -23.22 -4.53
C PHE A 150 -2.71 -21.85 -4.60
N LEU A 151 -4.02 -21.79 -4.30
CA LEU A 151 -4.77 -20.53 -4.36
C LEU A 151 -4.18 -19.46 -3.42
N PRO A 152 -4.07 -19.68 -2.10
CA PRO A 152 -3.47 -18.68 -1.21
C PRO A 152 -2.00 -18.41 -1.55
N ALA A 153 -1.27 -19.39 -2.07
CA ALA A 153 0.11 -19.20 -2.54
C ALA A 153 0.20 -18.19 -3.69
N ILE A 154 -0.60 -18.36 -4.74
CA ILE A 154 -0.60 -17.50 -5.94
C ILE A 154 -1.08 -16.10 -5.58
N PHE A 155 -2.18 -15.98 -4.81
CA PHE A 155 -2.65 -14.66 -4.35
C PHE A 155 -1.64 -14.00 -3.42
N GLY A 156 -1.04 -14.75 -2.49
CA GLY A 156 0.01 -14.27 -1.60
C GLY A 156 1.22 -13.73 -2.36
N LEU A 157 1.68 -14.46 -3.38
CA LEU A 157 2.74 -14.02 -4.29
C LEU A 157 2.37 -12.73 -5.02
N GLY A 158 1.14 -12.63 -5.54
CA GLY A 158 0.65 -11.43 -6.22
C GLY A 158 0.57 -10.20 -5.32
N TYR A 159 0.07 -10.35 -4.09
CA TYR A 159 0.03 -9.27 -3.09
C TYR A 159 1.42 -8.86 -2.62
N ALA A 160 2.33 -9.81 -2.41
CA ALA A 160 3.72 -9.52 -2.06
C ALA A 160 4.45 -8.79 -3.19
N ALA A 161 4.27 -9.23 -4.44
CA ALA A 161 4.85 -8.57 -5.61
C ALA A 161 4.28 -7.16 -5.82
N SER A 162 2.97 -6.94 -5.58
CA SER A 162 2.38 -5.60 -5.65
C SER A 162 2.91 -4.70 -4.53
N ALA A 163 3.08 -5.22 -3.32
CA ALA A 163 3.63 -4.48 -2.19
C ALA A 163 5.10 -4.06 -2.41
N ILE A 164 5.91 -4.87 -3.10
CA ILE A 164 7.29 -4.51 -3.47
C ILE A 164 7.33 -3.34 -4.49
N ARG A 165 6.31 -3.25 -5.36
CA ARG A 165 6.21 -2.13 -6.32
C ARG A 165 5.73 -0.83 -5.68
N LEU A 166 5.01 -0.93 -4.56
CA LEU A 166 4.59 0.23 -3.79
C LEU A 166 5.74 0.69 -2.89
N ARG A 167 5.80 2.00 -2.65
CA ARG A 167 6.85 2.61 -1.82
C ARG A 167 6.45 2.67 -0.36
N GLY A 168 7.44 2.49 0.50
CA GLY A 168 7.35 2.60 1.96
C GLY A 168 8.20 1.56 2.67
N ASP A 169 8.22 1.64 4.01
CA ASP A 169 9.21 0.96 4.86
C ASP A 169 9.03 -0.57 4.95
N HIS A 170 7.90 -1.09 4.47
CA HIS A 170 7.51 -2.49 4.68
C HIS A 170 8.00 -3.41 3.54
N GLY A 171 8.96 -2.96 2.73
CA GLY A 171 9.54 -3.76 1.64
C GLY A 171 10.12 -5.09 2.12
N LYS A 172 10.76 -5.12 3.30
CA LYS A 172 11.30 -6.36 3.90
C LYS A 172 10.21 -7.38 4.24
N LEU A 173 9.03 -6.92 4.67
CA LEU A 173 7.92 -7.81 4.97
C LEU A 173 7.33 -8.40 3.67
N ALA A 174 7.23 -7.58 2.63
CA ALA A 174 6.76 -8.02 1.32
C ALA A 174 7.71 -9.04 0.68
N THR A 175 9.04 -8.88 0.82
CA THR A 175 10.00 -9.87 0.31
C THR A 175 9.92 -11.21 1.05
N ILE A 176 9.68 -11.20 2.37
CA ILE A 176 9.41 -12.43 3.14
C ILE A 176 8.16 -13.13 2.61
N GLY A 177 7.07 -12.39 2.39
CA GLY A 177 5.84 -12.93 1.81
C GLY A 177 6.07 -13.54 0.43
N LEU A 178 6.82 -12.83 -0.43
CA LEU A 178 7.15 -13.29 -1.78
C LEU A 178 7.98 -14.58 -1.76
N ALA A 179 9.04 -14.62 -0.96
CA ALA A 179 9.92 -15.79 -0.82
C ALA A 179 9.17 -16.99 -0.22
N SER A 180 8.31 -16.76 0.77
CA SER A 180 7.51 -17.80 1.42
C SER A 180 6.48 -18.41 0.47
N ALA A 181 5.76 -17.57 -0.28
CA ALA A 181 4.79 -18.04 -1.28
C ALA A 181 5.48 -18.74 -2.47
N GLY A 182 6.59 -18.17 -2.96
CA GLY A 182 7.36 -18.74 -4.06
C GLY A 182 7.98 -20.10 -3.71
N SER A 183 8.52 -20.25 -2.51
CA SER A 183 9.07 -21.53 -2.04
C SER A 183 8.00 -22.61 -1.88
N GLN A 184 6.81 -22.26 -1.39
CA GLN A 184 5.68 -23.21 -1.34
C GLN A 184 5.30 -23.71 -2.74
N LEU A 185 5.14 -22.79 -3.71
CA LEU A 185 4.80 -23.14 -5.09
C LEU A 185 5.89 -24.00 -5.73
N GLY A 186 7.16 -23.65 -5.55
CA GLY A 186 8.30 -24.41 -6.04
C GLY A 186 8.33 -25.84 -5.47
N LEU A 187 8.12 -25.98 -4.16
CA LEU A 187 8.06 -27.29 -3.51
C LEU A 187 6.89 -28.13 -4.03
N ALA A 188 5.68 -27.56 -4.09
CA ALA A 188 4.49 -28.27 -4.53
C ALA A 188 4.61 -28.73 -6.00
N LEU A 189 5.12 -27.87 -6.89
CA LEU A 189 5.41 -28.23 -8.28
C LEU A 189 6.51 -29.29 -8.38
N GLY A 190 7.57 -29.19 -7.57
CA GLY A 190 8.64 -30.19 -7.53
C GLY A 190 8.12 -31.58 -7.14
N ILE A 191 7.29 -31.66 -6.09
CA ILE A 191 6.65 -32.91 -5.67
C ILE A 191 5.77 -33.48 -6.79
N PHE A 192 4.99 -32.63 -7.47
CA PHE A 192 4.13 -33.06 -8.58
C PHE A 192 4.96 -33.63 -9.75
N VAL A 193 6.02 -32.94 -10.18
CA VAL A 193 6.89 -33.40 -11.27
C VAL A 193 7.58 -34.72 -10.91
N LEU A 194 8.10 -34.85 -9.68
CA LEU A 194 8.71 -36.09 -9.21
C LEU A 194 7.71 -37.26 -9.19
N ASN A 195 6.46 -37.00 -8.82
CA ASN A 195 5.40 -38.01 -8.81
C ASN A 195 5.03 -38.48 -10.22
N VAL A 196 4.95 -37.55 -11.19
CA VAL A 196 4.70 -37.88 -12.60
C VAL A 196 5.87 -38.63 -13.23
N TRP A 197 7.11 -38.34 -12.82
CA TRP A 197 8.29 -39.03 -13.33
C TRP A 197 8.39 -40.49 -12.85
N HIS A 198 7.96 -40.76 -11.61
CA HIS A 198 8.09 -42.08 -11.01
C HIS A 198 6.96 -43.07 -11.35
N ASN A 199 5.79 -42.59 -11.77
CA ASN A 199 4.62 -43.40 -12.13
C ASN A 199 4.45 -43.51 -13.64
#